data_AF-A0A242BUR6-F1
#
_entry.id   AF-A0A242BUR6-F1
#
_cell.length_a   1.000
_cell.length_b   1.000
_cell.length_c   1.000
_cell.angle_alpha   90.00
_cell.angle_beta   90.00
_cell.angle_gamma   90.00
#
_symmetry.space_group_name_H-M   'P 1'
#
loop_
_entity.id
_entity.type
_entity.pdbx_description
1 polymer ?
#
loop_
_entity_poly.entity_id
_entity_poly.type
_entity_poly.pdbx_seq_one_letter_code
_entity_poly.pdbx_strand_id
1 'polypeptide(L)' 'MGLFGKKKEVRNLTKEEEAEIKEEMARQMLSKNENDIGMVKKIKDLTNMSTGQAKELFLKFRDELTER' A
#
# COMPACT_ATOMS: atom_id res chain seq x y z
N MET A 1 13.09 28.18 -15.03
CA MET A 1 13.01 26.85 -14.39
C MET A 1 11.72 26.20 -14.84
N GLY A 2 11.79 25.30 -15.83
CA GLY A 2 10.62 24.67 -16.46
C GLY A 2 10.27 23.35 -15.78
N LEU A 3 8.98 23.18 -15.53
CA LEU A 3 8.32 22.07 -14.84
C LEU A 3 8.63 20.70 -15.48
N PHE A 4 9.61 19.97 -14.94
CA PHE A 4 9.72 18.54 -15.17
C PHE A 4 8.73 17.80 -14.28
N GLY A 5 7.45 17.87 -14.65
CA GLY A 5 6.45 16.90 -14.24
C GLY A 5 6.83 15.54 -14.84
N LYS A 6 7.81 14.85 -14.26
CA LYS A 6 7.97 13.41 -14.48
C LYS A 6 6.66 12.79 -14.03
N LYS A 7 5.82 12.37 -14.98
CA LYS A 7 4.72 11.44 -14.71
C LYS A 7 5.36 10.29 -13.95
N LYS A 8 5.12 10.22 -12.64
CA LYS A 8 5.54 9.06 -11.87
C LYS A 8 4.68 7.92 -12.39
N GLU A 9 5.27 7.07 -13.22
CA GLU A 9 4.56 5.94 -13.78
C GLU A 9 4.09 5.05 -12.64
N VAL A 10 2.84 4.60 -12.76
CA VAL A 10 2.28 3.63 -11.83
C VAL A 10 3.10 2.36 -11.96
N ARG A 11 3.78 1.97 -10.89
CA ARG A 11 4.55 0.72 -10.82
C ARG A 11 3.88 -0.24 -9.85
N ASN A 12 4.03 -1.53 -10.12
CA ASN A 12 3.62 -2.55 -9.15
C ASN A 12 4.63 -2.61 -8.00
N LEU A 13 4.15 -3.04 -6.83
CA LEU A 13 5.01 -3.34 -5.69
C LEU A 13 5.93 -4.51 -6.05
N THR A 14 7.17 -4.47 -5.56
CA THR A 14 8.04 -5.65 -5.58
C THR A 14 7.59 -6.66 -4.54
N LYS A 15 8.00 -7.92 -4.67
CA LYS A 15 7.68 -8.97 -3.68
C LYS A 15 8.13 -8.60 -2.26
N GLU A 16 9.23 -7.87 -2.14
CA GLU A 16 9.74 -7.38 -0.85
C GLU A 16 8.84 -6.28 -0.28
N GLU A 17 8.46 -5.29 -1.08
CA GLU A 17 7.55 -4.23 -0.66
C GLU A 17 6.16 -4.78 -0.28
N GLU A 18 5.65 -5.75 -1.04
CA GLU A 18 4.39 -6.45 -0.70
C GLU A 18 4.49 -7.20 0.63
N ALA A 19 5.59 -7.92 0.86
CA ALA A 19 5.80 -8.64 2.11
C ALA A 19 5.88 -7.68 3.31
N GLU A 20 6.59 -6.55 3.17
CA GLU A 20 6.70 -5.54 4.21
C GLU A 20 5.32 -4.93 4.55
N ILE A 21 4.53 -4.57 3.53
CA ILE A 21 3.17 -4.04 3.73
C ILE A 21 2.29 -5.07 4.44
N LYS A 22 2.30 -6.33 3.99
CA LYS A 22 1.51 -7.40 4.62
C LYS A 22 1.94 -7.66 6.07
N GLU A 23 3.24 -7.65 6.35
CA GLU A 23 3.76 -7.83 7.71
C GLU A 23 3.33 -6.67 8.62
N GLU A 24 3.44 -5.44 8.14
CA GLU A 24 3.03 -4.26 8.90
C GLU A 24 1.51 -4.26 9.14
N MET A 25 0.71 -4.66 8.14
CA MET A 25 -0.74 -4.85 8.28
C MET A 25 -1.08 -5.93 9.31
N ALA A 26 -0.39 -7.08 9.26
CA ALA A 26 -0.57 -8.15 10.25
C ALA A 26 -0.21 -7.68 11.67
N ARG A 27 0.89 -6.92 11.83
CA ARG A 27 1.27 -6.32 13.12
C ARG A 27 0.21 -5.33 13.63
N GLN A 28 -0.38 -4.53 12.75
CA GLN A 28 -1.47 -3.60 13.12
C GLN A 28 -2.74 -4.34 13.55
N MET A 29 -3.12 -5.40 12.83
CA MET A 29 -4.26 -6.25 13.22
C MET A 29 -4.03 -6.92 14.58
N LEU A 30 -2.83 -7.46 14.82
CA LEU A 30 -2.46 -8.07 16.11
C LEU A 30 -2.44 -7.06 17.27
N SER A 31 -1.96 -5.84 17.02
CA SER A 31 -1.91 -4.78 18.02
C SER A 31 -3.24 -4.04 18.22
N LYS A 32 -4.30 -4.40 17.47
CA LYS A 32 -5.62 -3.72 17.45
C LYS A 32 -5.52 -2.21 17.19
N ASN A 33 -4.46 -1.78 16.53
CA ASN A 33 -4.21 -0.39 16.16
C ASN A 33 -4.12 -0.31 14.64
N GLU A 34 -5.27 -0.47 14.00
CA GLU A 34 -5.42 -0.43 12.55
C GLU A 34 -5.25 1.01 12.04
N ASN A 35 -4.22 1.25 11.24
CA ASN A 35 -3.96 2.52 10.57
C ASN A 35 -4.08 2.36 9.05
N ASP A 36 -5.28 2.05 8.60
CA ASP A 36 -5.63 1.84 7.19
C ASP A 36 -5.23 3.04 6.31
N ILE A 37 -5.41 4.26 6.82
CA ILE A 37 -5.06 5.49 6.10
C ILE A 37 -3.54 5.57 5.86
N GLY A 38 -2.74 5.22 6.87
CA GLY A 38 -1.29 5.16 6.76
C GLY A 38 -0.83 4.13 5.73
N MET A 39 -1.46 2.95 5.72
CA MET A 39 -1.14 1.86 4.80
C MET A 39 -1.47 2.20 3.35
N VAL A 40 -2.66 2.73 3.09
CA VAL A 40 -3.06 3.18 1.75
C VAL A 40 -2.11 4.26 1.25
N LYS A 41 -1.69 5.18 2.12
CA LYS A 41 -0.70 6.21 1.76
C LYS A 41 0.67 5.60 1.44
N LYS A 42 1.14 4.63 2.22
CA LYS A 42 2.41 3.92 1.98
C LYS A 42 2.41 3.22 0.63
N ILE A 43 1.34 2.47 0.31
CA ILE A 43 1.16 1.82 -1.00
C ILE A 43 1.19 2.85 -2.13
N LYS A 44 0.45 3.95 -1.97
CA LYS A 44 0.40 5.05 -2.95
C LYS A 44 1.77 5.67 -3.19
N ASP A 45 2.52 5.95 -2.14
CA ASP A 45 3.83 6.59 -2.23
C ASP A 45 4.87 5.65 -2.88
N LEU A 46 4.75 4.33 -2.66
CA LEU A 46 5.60 3.31 -3.28
C LEU A 46 5.29 3.08 -4.76
N THR A 47 4.00 2.98 -5.11
CA THR A 47 3.53 2.57 -6.45
C THR A 47 3.23 3.75 -7.37
N ASN A 48 3.10 4.96 -6.83
CA ASN A 48 2.57 6.16 -7.50
C ASN A 48 1.15 5.98 -8.06
N MET A 49 0.40 5.02 -7.52
CA MET A 49 -1.01 4.80 -7.84
C MET A 49 -1.90 5.97 -7.42
N SER A 50 -3.12 5.98 -7.94
CA SER A 50 -4.18 6.81 -7.35
C SER A 50 -4.58 6.28 -5.97
N THR A 51 -5.18 7.13 -5.13
CA THR A 51 -5.68 6.71 -3.81
C THR A 51 -6.70 5.57 -3.91
N GLY A 52 -7.54 5.55 -4.97
CA GLY A 52 -8.50 4.47 -5.20
C GLY A 52 -7.82 3.12 -5.45
N GLN A 53 -6.85 3.09 -6.36
CA GLN A 53 -6.07 1.89 -6.66
C GLN A 53 -5.26 1.38 -5.46
N ALA A 54 -4.63 2.30 -4.72
CA ALA A 54 -3.89 1.94 -3.51
C ALA A 54 -4.83 1.36 -2.43
N LYS A 55 -6.07 1.87 -2.32
CA LYS A 55 -7.09 1.34 -1.42
C LYS A 55 -7.57 -0.05 -1.84
N GLU A 56 -7.79 -0.29 -3.13
CA GLU A 56 -8.13 -1.62 -3.64
C GLU A 56 -7.03 -2.64 -3.34
N LEU A 57 -5.77 -2.28 -3.55
CA LEU A 57 -4.64 -3.15 -3.26
C LEU A 57 -4.50 -3.43 -1.76
N PHE A 58 -4.70 -2.40 -0.92
CA PHE A 58 -4.75 -2.55 0.53
C PHE A 58 -5.84 -3.54 0.97
N LEU A 59 -7.06 -3.38 0.46
CA LEU A 59 -8.17 -4.28 0.81
C LEU A 59 -7.86 -5.72 0.40
N LYS A 60 -7.30 -5.92 -0.80
CA LYS A 60 -6.86 -7.24 -1.24
C LYS A 60 -5.83 -7.87 -0.30
N PHE A 61 -4.85 -7.11 0.17
CA PHE A 61 -3.87 -7.62 1.14
C PHE A 61 -4.50 -7.91 2.50
N ARG A 62 -5.49 -7.13 2.94
CA ARG A 62 -6.23 -7.38 4.18
C ARG A 62 -7.06 -8.66 4.08
N ASP A 63 -7.75 -8.87 2.96
CA ASP A 63 -8.55 -10.07 2.71
C ASP A 63 -7.65 -11.31 2.71
N GLU A 64 -6.50 -11.26 2.01
CA GLU A 64 -5.51 -12.37 2.00
C GLU A 64 -4.96 -12.71 3.41
N LEU A 65 -4.89 -11.73 4.32
CA LEU A 65 -4.47 -11.94 5.71
C LEU A 65 -5.60 -12.47 6.60
N THR A 66 -6.86 -12.22 6.24
CA THR A 66 -8.04 -12.55 7.05
C THR A 66 -8.67 -13.88 6.64
N GLU A 67 -8.57 -14.30 5.37
CA GLU A 67 -9.04 -15.60 4.86
C GLU A 67 -8.12 -16.79 5.24
N ARG A 68 -7.32 -16.65 6.30
CA ARG A 68 -6.35 -17.66 6.77
C ARG A 68 -6.78 -18.31 8.08
#